data_AF-A0A9P1E2L0-F1
#
_entry.id   AF-A0A9P1E2L0-F1
#
_cell.length_a   1.000
_cell.length_b   1.000
_cell.length_c   1.000
_cell.angle_alpha   90.00
_cell.angle_beta   90.00
_cell.angle_gamma   90.00
#
_symmetry.space_group_name_H-M   'P 1'
#
loop_
_entity.id
_entity.type
_entity.pdbx_description
1 polymer ?
#
loop_
_entity_poly.entity_id
_entity_poly.type
_entity_poly.pdbx_seq_one_letter_code
_entity_poly.pdbx_strand_id
1 'polypeptide(L)'
;MKIAIPQIFTTSCHRFCMWHIMENVSSKVGLVLSKDAYFMKELNCIVWSHYLQPSEFEMRWTNLMKKYDLLDHSWFSHMFEIRRLWIPAYFGDLFMAGLLRTTSRSESENHFFYEFTNPNFTLVEIYMQFESAMESQRHSRAQLIKVSGSSIPEYKTPLHIERYAS
;
A
#
# COMPACT_ATOMS: atom_id res chain seq x y z
N MET A 1 11.99 8.00 -9.40
CA MET A 1 10.72 7.64 -10.09
C MET A 1 9.99 8.84 -10.71
N LYS A 2 9.90 10.01 -10.04
CA LYS A 2 9.16 11.19 -10.53
C LYS A 2 9.48 11.66 -11.97
N ILE A 3 10.73 11.47 -12.43
CA ILE A 3 11.16 11.86 -13.79
C ILE A 3 11.00 10.70 -14.78
N ALA A 4 11.47 9.51 -14.41
CA ALA A 4 11.51 8.36 -15.32
C ALA A 4 10.12 7.79 -15.63
N ILE A 5 9.20 7.74 -14.66
CA ILE A 5 7.87 7.12 -14.89
C ILE A 5 7.06 7.89 -15.94
N PRO A 6 6.91 9.22 -15.88
CA PRO A 6 6.19 9.96 -16.91
C PRO A 6 6.82 9.85 -18.31
N GLN A 7 8.14 9.61 -18.38
CA GLN A 7 8.85 9.47 -19.65
C GLN A 7 8.65 8.10 -20.30
N ILE A 8 8.65 7.03 -19.49
CA ILE A 8 8.59 5.65 -19.97
C ILE A 8 7.16 5.09 -19.98
N PHE A 9 6.37 5.40 -18.95
CA PHE A 9 5.01 4.92 -18.76
C PHE A 9 4.01 6.07 -18.86
N THR A 10 3.86 6.62 -20.07
CA THR A 10 3.06 7.81 -20.36
C THR A 10 1.56 7.64 -20.08
N THR A 11 1.06 6.41 -20.06
CA THR A 11 -0.35 6.08 -19.74
C THR A 11 -0.58 5.71 -18.28
N SER A 12 0.48 5.63 -17.48
CA SER A 12 0.40 5.25 -16.06
C SER A 12 0.38 6.48 -15.16
N CYS A 13 -0.48 6.44 -14.15
CA CYS A 13 -0.50 7.44 -13.09
C CYS A 13 0.36 6.97 -11.92
N HIS A 14 1.45 7.68 -11.63
CA HIS A 14 2.26 7.38 -10.44
C HIS A 14 1.61 7.93 -9.18
N ARG A 15 1.49 7.07 -8.16
CA ARG A 15 0.90 7.39 -6.87
C ARG A 15 1.89 7.08 -5.75
N PHE A 16 1.90 7.90 -4.71
CA PHE A 16 2.60 7.56 -3.49
C PHE A 16 1.77 6.63 -2.62
N CYS A 17 2.46 5.71 -1.95
CA CYS A 17 1.84 4.75 -1.06
C CYS A 17 1.33 5.46 0.20
N MET A 18 0.00 5.48 0.40
CA MET A 18 -0.61 6.12 1.57
C MET A 18 -0.15 5.49 2.89
N TRP A 19 0.06 4.17 2.91
CA TRP A 19 0.49 3.48 4.13
C TRP A 19 1.84 3.98 4.64
N HIS A 20 2.86 4.06 3.78
CA HIS A 20 4.17 4.61 4.14
C HIS A 20 4.08 6.08 4.56
N ILE A 21 3.19 6.85 3.96
CA ILE A 21 2.91 8.23 4.40
C ILE A 21 2.31 8.24 5.81
N MET A 22 1.32 7.39 6.06
CA MET A 22 0.62 7.29 7.33
C MET A 22 1.49 6.73 8.46
N GLU A 23 2.42 5.81 8.16
CA GLU A 23 3.42 5.31 9.09
C GLU A 23 4.32 6.43 9.60
N ASN A 24 4.68 7.38 8.72
CA ASN A 24 5.50 8.52 9.08
C ASN A 24 4.78 9.52 9.99
N VAL A 25 3.44 9.59 9.98
CA VAL A 25 2.66 10.57 10.77
C VAL A 25 3.08 10.56 12.24
N SER A 26 3.19 9.37 12.84
CA SER A 26 3.53 9.20 14.26
C SER A 26 4.85 9.86 14.63
N SER A 27 5.85 9.80 13.73
CA SER A 27 7.14 10.47 13.93
C SER A 27 7.07 11.99 13.77
N LYS A 28 6.11 12.50 13.01
CA LYS A 28 5.97 13.94 12.69
C LYS A 28 5.17 14.69 13.73
N VAL A 29 4.12 14.09 14.27
CA VAL A 29 3.26 14.73 15.28
C VAL A 29 3.78 14.55 16.72
N GLY A 30 4.82 13.74 16.92
CA GLY A 30 5.37 13.42 18.22
C GLY A 30 4.50 12.45 19.04
N LEU A 31 5.03 12.03 20.20
CA LEU A 31 4.46 10.96 21.02
C LEU A 31 3.08 11.27 21.61
N VAL A 32 2.78 12.54 21.88
CA VAL A 32 1.51 12.95 22.49
C VAL A 32 0.38 12.78 21.47
N LEU A 33 0.50 13.43 20.32
CA LEU A 33 -0.55 13.46 19.32
C LEU A 33 -0.66 12.13 18.55
N SER A 34 0.44 11.39 18.37
CA SER A 34 0.40 10.05 17.79
C SER A 34 -0.39 9.03 18.62
N LYS A 35 -0.52 9.26 19.93
CA LYS A 35 -1.33 8.45 20.84
C LYS A 35 -2.75 8.99 21.04
N ASP A 36 -3.07 10.17 20.50
CA ASP A 36 -4.44 10.68 20.51
C ASP A 36 -5.30 9.87 19.54
N ALA A 37 -6.14 9.01 20.12
CA ALA A 37 -7.05 8.15 19.37
C ALA A 37 -8.06 8.95 18.53
N TYR A 38 -8.50 10.13 18.99
CA TYR A 38 -9.44 10.96 18.24
C TYR A 38 -8.75 11.58 17.03
N PHE A 39 -7.55 12.15 17.21
CA PHE A 39 -6.74 12.68 16.11
C PHE A 39 -6.50 11.63 15.04
N MET A 40 -5.98 10.46 15.43
CA MET A 40 -5.67 9.38 14.51
C MET A 40 -6.92 8.85 13.81
N LYS A 41 -8.05 8.75 14.51
CA LYS A 41 -9.31 8.33 13.91
C LYS A 41 -9.79 9.32 12.84
N GLU A 42 -9.85 10.61 13.16
CA GLU A 42 -10.28 11.64 12.20
C GLU A 42 -9.34 11.72 10.99
N LEU A 43 -8.02 11.68 11.22
CA LEU A 43 -7.04 11.68 10.14
C LEU A 43 -7.22 10.47 9.22
N ASN A 44 -7.40 9.27 9.80
CA ASN A 44 -7.64 8.06 9.02
C ASN A 44 -8.96 8.14 8.24
N CYS A 45 -10.03 8.68 8.83
CA CYS A 45 -11.30 8.86 8.13
C CYS A 45 -11.17 9.81 6.93
N ILE A 46 -10.31 10.82 7.01
CA ILE A 46 -10.07 11.77 5.91
C ILE A 46 -9.18 11.13 4.83
N VAL A 47 -8.06 10.52 5.22
CA VAL A 47 -7.05 9.98 4.28
C VAL A 47 -7.56 8.75 3.53
N TRP A 48 -8.23 7.83 4.22
CA TRP A 48 -8.62 6.53 3.65
C TRP A 48 -10.01 6.52 3.03
N SER A 49 -10.70 7.66 2.98
CA SER A 49 -12.04 7.73 2.38
C SER A 49 -11.97 7.74 0.85
N HIS A 50 -12.71 6.83 0.24
CA HIS A 50 -12.89 6.73 -1.21
C HIS A 50 -14.12 7.49 -1.72
N TYR A 51 -14.94 8.04 -0.84
CA TYR A 51 -16.16 8.77 -1.20
C TYR A 51 -16.00 10.29 -1.18
N LEU A 52 -14.94 10.79 -0.52
CA LEU A 52 -14.71 12.23 -0.43
C LEU A 52 -14.42 12.81 -1.81
N GLN A 53 -15.10 13.91 -2.13
CA GLN A 53 -14.69 14.76 -3.25
C GLN A 53 -13.48 15.59 -2.85
N PRO A 54 -12.66 16.06 -3.83
CA PRO A 54 -11.48 16.89 -3.54
C PRO A 54 -11.75 18.08 -2.61
N SER A 55 -12.86 18.80 -2.82
CA SER A 55 -13.25 19.95 -2.00
C SER A 55 -13.59 19.55 -0.55
N GLU A 56 -14.27 18.42 -0.36
CA GLU A 56 -14.62 17.91 0.96
C GLU A 56 -13.38 17.42 1.71
N PHE A 57 -12.46 16.76 1.01
CA PHE A 57 -11.15 16.41 1.56
C PHE A 57 -10.40 17.67 2.03
N GLU A 58 -10.26 18.69 1.16
CA GLU A 58 -9.51 19.90 1.49
C GLU A 58 -10.10 20.63 2.71
N MET A 59 -11.43 20.72 2.77
CA MET A 59 -12.13 21.31 3.93
C MET A 59 -11.87 20.51 5.22
N ARG A 60 -12.07 19.19 5.20
CA ARG A 60 -11.90 18.34 6.39
C ARG A 60 -10.44 18.30 6.85
N TRP A 61 -9.49 18.20 5.91
CA TRP A 61 -8.06 18.27 6.19
C TRP A 61 -7.70 19.59 6.87
N THR A 62 -8.11 20.73 6.28
CA THR A 62 -7.82 22.06 6.84
C THR A 62 -8.40 22.22 8.25
N ASN A 63 -9.63 21.76 8.47
CA ASN A 63 -10.27 21.81 9.80
C ASN A 63 -9.51 20.96 10.83
N LEU A 64 -9.06 19.76 10.45
CA LEU A 64 -8.28 18.90 11.34
C LEU A 64 -6.92 19.54 11.66
N MET A 65 -6.20 20.02 10.66
CA MET A 65 -4.90 20.67 10.86
C MET A 65 -5.03 21.90 11.75
N LYS A 66 -6.08 22.72 11.56
CA LYS A 66 -6.36 23.88 12.42
C LYS A 66 -6.67 23.49 13.87
N LYS A 67 -7.46 22.42 14.07
CA LYS A 67 -7.84 21.95 15.41
C LYS A 67 -6.63 21.52 16.25
N TYR A 68 -5.59 21.02 15.60
CA TYR A 68 -4.39 20.48 16.25
C TYR A 68 -3.15 21.34 16.08
N ASP A 69 -3.30 22.58 15.61
CA ASP A 69 -2.20 23.53 15.41
C ASP A 69 -1.09 23.02 14.46
N LEU A 70 -1.50 22.35 13.38
CA LEU A 70 -0.62 21.74 12.38
C LEU A 70 -0.62 22.46 11.02
N LEU A 71 -1.30 23.60 10.89
CA LEU A 71 -1.39 24.33 9.62
C LEU A 71 -0.02 24.77 9.09
N ASP A 72 0.83 25.28 9.98
CA ASP A 72 2.19 25.74 9.65
C ASP A 72 3.25 24.63 9.79
N HIS A 73 2.83 23.40 10.08
CA HIS A 73 3.74 22.28 10.20
C HIS A 73 4.24 21.84 8.82
N SER A 74 5.50 22.15 8.52
CA SER A 74 6.14 21.97 7.21
C SER A 74 5.84 20.63 6.51
N TRP A 75 5.86 19.52 7.27
CA TRP A 75 5.54 18.21 6.71
C TRP A 75 4.07 18.08 6.27
N PHE A 76 3.10 18.55 7.07
CA PHE A 76 1.68 18.50 6.71
C PHE A 76 1.35 19.46 5.57
N SER A 77 1.96 20.64 5.56
CA SER A 77 1.86 21.59 4.44
C SER A 77 2.38 20.94 3.15
N HIS A 78 3.54 20.29 3.20
CA HIS A 78 4.08 19.56 2.06
C HIS A 78 3.17 18.41 1.62
N MET A 79 2.68 17.59 2.56
CA MET A 79 1.76 16.49 2.24
C MET A 79 0.47 16.98 1.58
N PHE A 80 0.00 18.16 1.97
CA PHE A 80 -1.14 18.83 1.33
C PHE A 80 -0.81 19.33 -0.08
N GLU A 81 0.38 19.91 -0.32
CA GLU A 81 0.81 20.33 -1.67
C GLU A 81 0.79 19.15 -2.65
N ILE A 82 1.28 17.99 -2.22
CA ILE A 82 1.36 16.78 -3.05
C ILE A 82 0.09 15.91 -2.98
N ARG A 83 -1.01 16.38 -2.37
CA ARG A 83 -2.25 15.61 -2.14
C ARG A 83 -2.77 14.84 -3.35
N ARG A 84 -2.65 15.42 -4.55
CA ARG A 84 -3.06 14.81 -5.82
C ARG A 84 -2.31 13.52 -6.16
N LEU A 85 -1.16 13.28 -5.53
CA LEU A 85 -0.33 12.09 -5.77
C LEU A 85 -0.64 10.94 -4.81
N TRP A 86 -1.47 11.11 -3.78
CA TRP A 86 -1.68 10.06 -2.78
C TRP A 86 -3.10 9.98 -2.22
N ILE A 87 -3.88 11.06 -2.23
CA ILE A 87 -5.23 11.07 -1.67
C ILE A 87 -6.26 10.47 -2.64
N PRO A 88 -7.09 9.49 -2.21
CA PRO A 88 -8.08 8.81 -3.06
C PRO A 88 -9.08 9.74 -3.75
N ALA A 89 -9.44 10.87 -3.12
CA ALA A 89 -10.36 11.86 -3.67
C ALA A 89 -9.94 12.41 -5.05
N TYR A 90 -8.64 12.38 -5.37
CA TYR A 90 -8.09 12.85 -6.65
C TYR A 90 -7.98 11.75 -7.72
N PHE A 91 -8.53 10.58 -7.43
CA PHE A 91 -8.40 9.38 -8.24
C PHE A 91 -9.76 8.73 -8.54
N GLY A 92 -10.88 9.43 -8.31
CA GLY A 92 -12.22 8.86 -8.43
C GLY A 92 -12.59 8.38 -9.83
N ASP A 93 -11.92 8.92 -10.84
CA ASP A 93 -12.06 8.66 -12.28
C ASP A 93 -11.21 7.47 -12.76
N LEU A 94 -10.40 6.88 -11.89
CA LEU A 94 -9.53 5.75 -12.19
C LEU A 94 -10.06 4.48 -11.52
N PHE A 95 -10.22 3.40 -12.30
CA PHE A 95 -10.54 2.10 -11.75
C PHE A 95 -9.33 1.50 -11.03
N MET A 96 -9.43 1.30 -9.71
CA MET A 96 -8.32 0.86 -8.87
C MET A 96 -8.52 -0.51 -8.21
N ALA A 97 -9.57 -1.25 -8.60
CA ALA A 97 -9.85 -2.63 -8.17
C ALA A 97 -9.73 -2.87 -6.64
N GLY A 98 -10.04 -1.88 -5.81
CA GLY A 98 -9.91 -1.98 -4.35
C GLY A 98 -8.46 -1.96 -3.81
N LEU A 99 -7.44 -1.82 -4.67
CA LEU A 99 -6.01 -1.82 -4.30
C LEU A 99 -5.55 -0.53 -3.61
N LEU A 100 -6.42 0.47 -3.46
CA LEU A 100 -6.11 1.73 -2.80
C LEU A 100 -5.79 1.57 -1.32
N ARG A 101 -6.44 0.62 -0.64
CA ARG A 101 -6.38 0.49 0.83
C ARG A 101 -5.55 -0.67 1.33
N THR A 102 -5.16 -1.61 0.46
CA THR A 102 -4.53 -2.84 0.89
C THR A 102 -3.02 -2.77 0.73
N THR A 103 -2.33 -2.89 1.85
CA THR A 103 -0.89 -3.18 1.89
C THR A 103 -0.59 -4.65 1.86
N SER A 104 -1.59 -5.54 1.86
CA SER A 104 -1.36 -6.99 2.00
C SER A 104 -0.37 -7.54 0.98
N ARG A 105 -0.36 -7.01 -0.25
CA ARG A 105 0.60 -7.41 -1.29
C ARG A 105 2.00 -6.91 -1.00
N SER A 106 2.18 -5.65 -0.62
CA SER A 106 3.51 -5.13 -0.27
C SER A 106 4.02 -5.73 1.04
N GLU A 107 3.15 -5.97 2.02
CA GLU A 107 3.48 -6.60 3.30
C GLU A 107 3.88 -8.06 3.14
N SER A 108 3.16 -8.84 2.34
CA SER A 108 3.52 -10.24 2.08
C SER A 108 4.87 -10.36 1.38
N GLU A 109 5.12 -9.52 0.37
CA GLU A 109 6.39 -9.50 -0.34
C GLU A 109 7.51 -8.99 0.58
N ASN A 110 7.29 -7.90 1.32
CA ASN A 110 8.27 -7.39 2.27
C ASN A 110 8.62 -8.42 3.35
N HIS A 111 7.63 -9.13 3.90
CA HIS A 111 7.84 -10.20 4.86
C HIS A 111 8.68 -11.33 4.27
N PHE A 112 8.37 -11.76 3.05
CA PHE A 112 9.14 -12.79 2.37
C PHE A 112 10.61 -12.38 2.23
N PHE A 113 10.89 -11.18 1.74
CA PHE A 113 12.27 -10.70 1.57
C PHE A 113 12.97 -10.34 2.88
N TYR A 114 12.24 -10.09 3.97
CA TYR A 114 12.84 -9.82 5.28
C TYR A 114 13.73 -10.99 5.74
N GLU A 115 13.36 -12.23 5.41
CA GLU A 115 14.15 -13.43 5.73
C GLU A 115 15.47 -13.51 4.95
N PHE A 116 15.57 -12.79 3.82
CA PHE A 116 16.73 -12.80 2.93
C PHE A 116 17.54 -11.51 2.95
N THR A 117 17.15 -10.51 3.77
CA THR A 117 17.77 -9.18 3.74
C THR A 117 18.43 -8.81 5.07
N ASN A 118 19.59 -8.17 4.98
CA ASN A 118 20.31 -7.62 6.12
C ASN A 118 20.79 -6.20 5.79
N PRO A 119 20.61 -5.22 6.69
CA PRO A 119 21.07 -3.84 6.45
C PRO A 119 22.56 -3.70 6.19
N ASN A 120 23.39 -4.66 6.62
CA ASN A 120 24.85 -4.63 6.46
C ASN A 120 25.34 -5.27 5.15
N PHE A 121 24.44 -5.77 4.29
CA PHE A 121 24.84 -6.38 3.03
C PHE A 121 25.34 -5.35 2.02
N THR A 122 26.41 -5.71 1.33
CA THR A 122 26.86 -5.06 0.11
C THR A 122 25.85 -5.27 -1.02
N LEU A 123 25.92 -4.44 -2.07
CA LEU A 123 25.05 -4.59 -3.24
C LEU A 123 25.16 -5.98 -3.91
N VAL A 124 26.36 -6.58 -3.89
CA VAL A 124 26.59 -7.92 -4.44
C VAL A 124 25.89 -8.98 -3.60
N GLU A 125 25.99 -8.88 -2.27
CA GLU A 125 25.31 -9.79 -1.34
C GLU A 125 23.78 -9.65 -1.47
N ILE A 126 23.26 -8.42 -1.59
CA ILE A 126 21.83 -8.19 -1.84
C ILE A 126 21.39 -8.91 -3.12
N TYR A 127 22.16 -8.81 -4.21
CA TYR A 127 21.83 -9.48 -5.46
C TYR A 127 21.83 -11.01 -5.32
N MET A 128 22.83 -11.58 -4.65
CA MET A 128 22.89 -13.03 -4.41
C MET A 128 21.72 -13.52 -3.55
N GLN A 129 21.35 -12.77 -2.51
CA GLN A 129 20.22 -13.09 -1.67
C GLN A 129 18.89 -12.94 -2.39
N PHE A 130 18.75 -11.93 -3.24
CA PHE A 130 17.59 -11.77 -4.10
C PHE A 130 17.39 -12.99 -5.01
N GLU A 131 18.44 -13.46 -5.69
CA GLU A 131 18.37 -14.67 -6.53
C GLU A 131 17.99 -15.90 -5.71
N SER A 132 18.54 -16.03 -4.49
CA SER A 132 18.21 -17.14 -3.58
C SER A 132 16.75 -17.11 -3.12
N ALA A 133 16.22 -15.93 -2.81
CA ALA A 133 14.81 -15.73 -2.48
C ALA A 133 13.91 -16.10 -3.67
N MET A 134 14.25 -15.65 -4.88
CA MET A 134 13.53 -15.98 -6.09
C MET A 134 13.49 -17.49 -6.36
N GLU A 135 14.61 -18.19 -6.15
CA GLU A 135 14.66 -19.64 -6.33
C GLU A 135 13.81 -20.39 -5.30
N SER A 136 13.85 -19.97 -4.03
CA SER A 136 12.98 -20.51 -2.97
C SER A 136 11.49 -20.35 -3.32
N GLN A 137 11.10 -19.18 -3.82
CA GLN A 137 9.73 -18.90 -4.25
C GLN A 137 9.32 -19.80 -5.44
N ARG A 138 10.19 -19.94 -6.45
CA ARG A 138 9.95 -20.81 -7.62
C ARG A 138 9.79 -22.27 -7.20
N HIS A 139 10.67 -22.76 -6.34
CA HIS A 139 10.62 -24.13 -5.85
C HIS A 139 9.31 -24.40 -5.09
N SER A 140 8.93 -23.51 -4.17
CA SER A 140 7.67 -23.61 -3.43
C SER A 140 6.46 -23.61 -4.38
N ARG A 141 6.47 -22.75 -5.40
CA ARG A 141 5.42 -22.72 -6.43
C ARG A 141 5.35 -24.01 -7.25
N ALA A 142 6.49 -24.58 -7.63
CA ALA A 142 6.54 -25.84 -8.37
C ALA A 142 5.96 -27.01 -7.55
N GLN A 143 6.25 -27.05 -6.25
CA GLN A 143 5.65 -28.04 -5.34
C GLN A 143 4.13 -27.87 -5.24
N LEU A 144 3.64 -26.64 -5.07
CA LEU A 144 2.21 -26.35 -5.02
C LEU A 144 1.49 -26.76 -6.31
N ILE A 145 2.08 -26.46 -7.48
CA ILE A 145 1.54 -26.89 -8.79
C ILE A 145 1.50 -28.41 -8.88
N LYS A 146 2.56 -29.10 -8.45
CA LYS A 146 2.59 -30.57 -8.44
C LYS A 146 1.48 -31.15 -7.57
N VAL A 147 1.31 -30.62 -6.36
CA VAL A 147 0.23 -31.04 -5.45
C VAL A 147 -1.12 -30.78 -6.10
N SER A 148 -1.38 -29.55 -6.56
CA SER A 148 -2.65 -29.17 -7.19
C SER A 148 -2.98 -30.03 -8.42
N GLY A 149 -2.01 -30.31 -9.29
CA GLY A 149 -2.22 -31.14 -10.48
C GLY A 149 -2.42 -32.62 -10.19
N SER A 150 -1.99 -33.09 -9.01
CA SER A 150 -2.22 -34.47 -8.53
C SER A 150 -3.45 -34.62 -7.64
N SER A 151 -4.10 -33.51 -7.26
CA SER A 151 -5.25 -33.48 -6.35
C SER A 151 -6.54 -33.43 -7.16
N ILE A 152 -7.49 -34.31 -6.87
CA ILE A 152 -8.88 -34.12 -7.32
C ILE A 152 -9.52 -33.19 -6.28
N PRO A 153 -10.03 -32.00 -6.68
CA PRO A 153 -10.67 -31.11 -5.73
C PRO A 153 -11.89 -31.78 -5.09
N GLU A 154 -11.99 -31.67 -3.76
CA GLU A 154 -13.16 -32.14 -3.03
C GLU A 154 -14.35 -31.24 -3.33
N TYR A 155 -15.38 -31.82 -3.94
CA TYR A 155 -16.65 -31.14 -4.19
C TYR A 155 -17.41 -30.98 -2.88
N LYS A 156 -17.69 -29.74 -2.48
CA LYS A 156 -18.45 -29.45 -1.25
C LYS A 156 -19.94 -29.64 -1.45
N THR A 157 -20.41 -29.57 -2.70
CA THR A 157 -21.81 -29.78 -3.05
C THR A 157 -21.95 -30.80 -4.18
N PRO A 158 -23.10 -31.47 -4.31
CA PRO A 158 -23.34 -32.41 -5.42
C PRO A 158 -23.58 -31.71 -6.77
N LEU A 159 -23.38 -30.39 -6.87
CA LEU A 159 -23.67 -29.62 -8.07
C LEU A 159 -22.63 -29.86 -9.16
N HIS A 160 -23.09 -30.23 -10.36
CA HIS A 160 -22.21 -30.47 -11.50
C HIS A 160 -21.36 -29.27 -11.92
N ILE A 161 -21.76 -28.05 -11.56
CA ILE A 161 -21.01 -26.82 -11.85
C ILE A 161 -19.63 -26.80 -11.17
N GLU A 162 -19.47 -27.45 -10.01
CA GLU A 162 -18.17 -27.50 -9.31
C GLU A 162 -17.10 -28.27 -10.11
N ARG A 163 -17.53 -29.20 -10.98
CA ARG A 163 -16.61 -29.95 -11.87
C ARG A 163 -16.07 -29.13 -13.05
N TYR A 164 -16.73 -28.02 -13.37
CA TYR A 164 -16.32 -27.11 -14.44
C TYR A 164 -15.59 -25.87 -13.90
N ALA A 165 -15.56 -25.71 -12.57
CA ALA A 165 -14.87 -24.63 -11.87
C ALA A 165 -13.51 -25.06 -11.28
N SER A 166 -13.22 -26.35 -11.30
CA SER A 166 -11.97 -27.01 -10.87
C SER A 166 -10.87 -26.98 -11.93
#